data_AF-A0A6A6T000-F1
#
_entry.id   AF-A0A6A6T000-F1
#
_cell.length_a   1.000
_cell.length_b   1.000
_cell.length_c   1.000
_cell.angle_alpha   90.00
_cell.angle_beta   90.00
_cell.angle_gamma   90.00
#
_symmetry.space_group_name_H-M   'P 1'
#
loop_
_entity.id
_entity.type
_entity.pdbx_description
1 polymer ?
#
loop_
_entity_poly.entity_id
_entity_poly.type
_entity_poly.pdbx_seq_one_letter_code
_entity_poly.pdbx_strand_id
1 'polypeptide(L)'
;MGTLTADCPRLDSHCPHKLATSCRLTSTSNCCACADERAHSRTYAVYIDGVGFVQRGTRWQAYCWFCKEFWNNRLAATEPPLGTSQTRIPEIPDQSAFLQRWFEFHQGYRIVHDADGTERRIAVIGESFKDVSPGFLPRTLDQLRAGRANDAQRVENRFQRRRLSSEEDRPQEPQQSIEDVLDSLLQEASDEEETTNEATEADEEQNATSMPRPRREATGLSRPLTRVEAVAQRARERFTRVFGTREQIEQDDYESPLASVFGRAEQRYREAESRRRSGDTVAPPLDNLSASERHQIEQQILWG
;
A
#
# COMPACT_ATOMS: atom_id res chain seq x y z
N MET A 1 1.41 -19.90 -15.16
CA MET A 1 1.10 -19.76 -16.60
C MET A 1 2.40 -19.41 -17.31
N GLY A 2 2.74 -20.04 -18.44
CA GLY A 2 4.05 -19.82 -19.03
C GLY A 2 4.19 -18.61 -19.95
N THR A 3 5.42 -18.38 -20.39
CA THR A 3 5.85 -17.33 -21.31
C THR A 3 5.52 -17.76 -22.75
N LEU A 4 4.42 -17.24 -23.29
CA LEU A 4 3.84 -17.67 -24.57
C LEU A 4 4.60 -17.21 -25.82
N THR A 5 5.46 -16.20 -25.69
CA THR A 5 6.24 -15.62 -26.80
C THR A 5 7.58 -16.31 -27.03
N ALA A 6 7.74 -17.54 -26.52
CA ALA A 6 8.95 -18.34 -26.62
C ALA A 6 9.38 -18.67 -28.05
N ASP A 7 8.40 -18.84 -28.94
CA ASP A 7 8.63 -19.23 -30.32
C ASP A 7 8.74 -18.00 -31.25
N CYS A 8 8.65 -16.78 -30.70
CA CYS A 8 8.67 -15.54 -31.48
C CYS A 8 10.11 -15.04 -31.66
N PRO A 9 10.54 -14.67 -32.87
CA PRO A 9 11.87 -14.12 -33.09
C PRO A 9 12.04 -12.77 -32.40
N ARG A 10 13.26 -12.49 -31.93
CA ARG A 10 13.64 -11.15 -31.48
C ARG A 10 13.72 -10.22 -32.68
N LEU A 11 13.08 -9.07 -32.55
CA LEU A 11 13.03 -8.03 -33.58
C LEU A 11 13.64 -6.75 -33.00
N ASP A 12 14.52 -6.11 -33.76
CA ASP A 12 15.27 -4.93 -33.29
C ASP A 12 14.39 -3.70 -33.04
N SER A 13 13.24 -3.62 -33.71
CA SER A 13 12.27 -2.55 -33.51
C SER A 13 11.54 -2.64 -32.16
N HIS A 14 11.55 -3.81 -31.52
CA HIS A 14 10.82 -4.06 -30.28
C HIS A 14 11.67 -3.77 -29.05
N CYS A 15 11.03 -3.25 -28.00
CA CYS A 15 11.72 -3.08 -26.73
C CYS A 15 12.19 -4.46 -26.19
N PRO A 16 13.33 -4.52 -25.47
CA PRO A 16 13.93 -5.78 -25.04
C PRO A 16 13.03 -6.57 -24.07
N HIS A 17 12.11 -5.89 -23.36
CA HIS A 17 11.17 -6.50 -22.44
C HIS A 17 10.06 -7.30 -23.12
N LYS A 18 9.76 -7.04 -24.40
CA LYS A 18 8.49 -7.49 -24.98
C LYS A 18 8.34 -9.01 -25.05
N LEU A 19 9.41 -9.69 -25.46
CA LEU A 19 9.44 -11.16 -25.51
C LEU A 19 9.50 -11.76 -24.11
N ALA A 20 10.36 -11.25 -23.23
CA ALA A 20 10.50 -11.78 -21.88
C ALA A 20 9.22 -11.61 -21.02
N THR A 21 8.43 -10.57 -21.29
CA THR A 21 7.16 -10.32 -20.61
C THR A 21 5.97 -11.04 -21.24
N SER A 22 6.12 -11.68 -22.41
CA SER A 22 4.98 -12.16 -23.22
C SER A 22 3.85 -11.14 -23.37
N CYS A 23 4.22 -9.89 -23.62
CA CYS A 23 3.27 -8.79 -23.68
C CYS A 23 2.20 -9.01 -24.76
N ARG A 24 0.93 -8.85 -24.38
CA ARG A 24 -0.23 -8.97 -25.30
C ARG A 24 -0.49 -7.72 -26.14
N LEU A 25 0.22 -6.63 -25.90
CA LEU A 25 0.11 -5.40 -26.69
C LEU A 25 0.85 -5.59 -28.02
N THR A 26 0.19 -6.21 -29.00
CA THR A 26 0.78 -6.56 -30.30
C THR A 26 0.77 -5.42 -31.32
N SER A 27 -0.04 -4.37 -31.09
CA SER A 27 -0.20 -3.24 -32.01
C SER A 27 0.96 -2.25 -32.01
N THR A 28 1.83 -2.28 -31.00
CA THR A 28 2.98 -1.37 -30.86
C THR A 28 4.27 -2.18 -30.78
N SER A 29 5.43 -1.55 -30.95
CA SER A 29 6.72 -2.23 -30.76
C SER A 29 7.16 -2.31 -29.28
N ASN A 30 6.51 -1.55 -28.41
CA ASN A 30 6.80 -1.49 -26.98
C ASN A 30 5.93 -2.47 -26.18
N CYS A 31 6.41 -2.90 -25.00
CA CYS A 31 5.57 -3.62 -24.03
C CYS A 31 4.70 -2.64 -23.23
N CYS A 32 3.73 -3.13 -22.45
CA CYS A 32 2.86 -2.27 -21.63
C CYS A 32 3.66 -1.32 -20.72
N ALA A 33 4.78 -1.77 -20.15
CA ALA A 33 5.61 -0.92 -19.30
C ALA A 33 6.35 0.16 -20.09
N CYS A 34 6.97 -0.19 -21.23
CA CYS A 34 7.69 0.78 -22.06
C CYS A 34 6.76 1.76 -22.80
N ALA A 35 5.49 1.39 -23.00
CA ALA A 35 4.48 2.24 -23.63
C ALA A 35 3.70 3.08 -22.61
N ASP A 36 3.93 2.90 -21.30
CA ASP A 36 3.18 3.61 -20.26
C ASP A 36 3.82 4.96 -19.94
N GLU A 37 3.18 6.03 -20.39
CA GLU A 37 3.63 7.42 -20.23
C GLU A 37 3.13 8.09 -18.94
N ARG A 38 2.34 7.40 -18.10
CA ARG A 38 1.83 8.00 -16.84
C ARG A 38 2.98 8.47 -15.96
N ALA A 39 2.80 9.53 -15.19
CA ALA A 39 3.83 9.94 -14.22
C ALA A 39 4.10 8.85 -13.17
N HIS A 40 5.35 8.71 -12.73
CA HIS A 40 5.70 7.78 -11.66
C HIS A 40 5.14 8.27 -10.32
N SER A 41 4.18 7.53 -9.79
CA SER A 41 3.56 7.80 -8.48
C SER A 41 3.86 6.67 -7.48
N ARG A 42 3.79 6.98 -6.19
CA ARG A 42 3.91 6.00 -5.09
C ARG A 42 2.77 4.99 -5.11
N THR A 43 1.59 5.43 -5.55
CA THR A 43 0.36 4.63 -5.63
C THR A 43 -0.42 5.00 -6.89
N TYR A 44 -1.20 4.06 -7.41
CA TYR A 44 -2.09 4.27 -8.54
C TYR A 44 -3.53 3.95 -8.14
N ALA A 45 -4.48 4.64 -8.77
CA ALA A 45 -5.89 4.36 -8.59
C ALA A 45 -6.23 2.97 -9.14
N VAL A 46 -6.91 2.16 -8.33
CA VAL A 46 -7.45 0.87 -8.73
C VAL A 46 -8.90 0.81 -8.29
N TYR A 47 -9.76 0.35 -9.20
CA TYR A 47 -11.15 0.09 -8.89
C TYR A 47 -11.28 -1.25 -8.18
N ILE A 48 -11.94 -1.24 -7.02
CA ILE A 48 -12.34 -2.44 -6.30
C ILE A 48 -13.86 -2.47 -6.29
N ASP A 49 -14.43 -3.58 -6.75
CA ASP A 49 -15.87 -3.74 -6.80
C ASP A 49 -16.50 -3.62 -5.41
N GLY A 50 -17.59 -2.84 -5.31
CA GLY A 50 -18.24 -2.49 -4.04
C GLY A 50 -17.53 -1.44 -3.17
N VAL A 51 -16.31 -0.99 -3.50
CA VAL A 51 -15.58 0.07 -2.75
C VAL A 51 -15.36 1.32 -3.60
N GLY A 52 -15.20 1.15 -4.92
CA GLY A 52 -14.85 2.25 -5.83
C GLY A 52 -13.35 2.38 -6.06
N PHE A 53 -12.90 3.58 -6.44
CA PHE A 53 -11.49 3.85 -6.72
C PHE A 53 -10.68 4.08 -5.44
N VAL A 54 -9.61 3.31 -5.24
CA VAL A 54 -8.69 3.45 -4.12
C VAL A 54 -7.25 3.68 -4.59
N GLN A 55 -6.50 4.55 -3.89
CA GLN A 55 -5.08 4.85 -4.17
C GLN A 55 -4.14 3.83 -3.52
N ARG A 56 -4.28 2.55 -3.89
CA ARG A 56 -3.47 1.44 -3.35
C ARG A 56 -2.83 0.56 -4.42
N GLY A 57 -3.04 0.89 -5.69
CA GLY A 57 -2.55 0.11 -6.82
C GLY A 57 -1.07 0.28 -7.12
N THR A 58 -0.54 -0.71 -7.82
CA THR A 58 0.76 -0.64 -8.50
C THR A 58 0.59 -0.09 -9.92
N ARG A 59 1.68 0.42 -10.50
CA ARG A 59 1.67 0.96 -11.87
C ARG A 59 1.20 -0.08 -12.89
N TRP A 60 1.70 -1.31 -12.75
CA TRP A 60 1.43 -2.43 -13.67
C TRP A 60 0.11 -3.16 -13.41
N GLN A 61 -0.70 -2.73 -12.43
CA GLN A 61 -1.98 -3.36 -12.14
C GLN A 61 -2.94 -3.34 -13.35
N ALA A 62 -2.85 -2.30 -14.18
CA ALA A 62 -3.63 -2.12 -15.41
C ALA A 62 -2.93 -2.65 -16.67
N TYR A 63 -1.74 -3.24 -16.56
CA TYR A 63 -1.08 -3.85 -17.72
C TYR A 63 -1.76 -5.14 -18.11
N CYS A 64 -1.45 -5.64 -19.31
CA CYS A 64 -1.86 -6.99 -19.68
C CYS A 64 -1.36 -8.01 -18.64
N TRP A 65 -2.09 -9.11 -18.50
CA TRP A 65 -1.83 -10.13 -17.48
C TRP A 65 -0.35 -10.57 -17.41
N PHE A 66 0.27 -10.88 -18.56
CA PHE A 66 1.66 -11.35 -18.59
C PHE A 66 2.67 -10.29 -18.14
N CYS A 67 2.49 -9.02 -18.55
CA CYS A 67 3.33 -7.94 -18.03
C CYS A 67 3.12 -7.72 -16.53
N LYS A 68 1.87 -7.84 -16.04
CA LYS A 68 1.57 -7.73 -14.62
C LYS A 68 2.27 -8.85 -13.82
N GLU A 69 2.15 -10.09 -14.26
CA GLU A 69 2.79 -11.27 -13.65
C GLU A 69 4.32 -11.14 -13.69
N PHE A 70 4.88 -10.72 -14.82
CA PHE A 70 6.31 -10.45 -14.96
C PHE A 70 6.82 -9.49 -13.89
N TRP A 71 6.19 -8.31 -13.74
CA TRP A 71 6.66 -7.30 -12.78
C TRP A 71 6.47 -7.72 -11.33
N ASN A 72 5.38 -8.44 -11.01
CA ASN A 72 5.22 -9.06 -9.69
C ASN A 72 6.37 -10.02 -9.38
N ASN A 73 6.72 -10.90 -10.31
CA ASN A 73 7.78 -11.90 -10.13
C ASN A 73 9.16 -11.25 -10.04
N ARG A 74 9.45 -10.23 -10.86
CA ARG A 74 10.71 -9.49 -10.81
C ARG A 74 10.89 -8.74 -9.49
N LEU A 75 9.82 -8.14 -8.95
CA LEU A 75 9.87 -7.47 -7.66
C LEU A 75 10.05 -8.46 -6.50
N ALA A 76 9.33 -9.59 -6.54
CA ALA A 76 9.51 -10.65 -5.55
C ALA A 76 10.93 -11.23 -5.56
N ALA A 77 11.62 -11.21 -6.71
CA ALA A 77 12.99 -11.69 -6.86
C ALA A 77 14.07 -10.61 -6.60
N THR A 78 13.68 -9.40 -6.15
CA THR A 78 14.62 -8.33 -5.86
C THR A 78 15.18 -8.46 -4.44
N GLU A 79 16.51 -8.37 -4.29
CA GLU A 79 17.17 -8.39 -2.98
C GLU A 79 18.08 -7.15 -2.81
N PRO A 80 17.90 -6.30 -1.76
CA PRO A 80 16.80 -6.33 -0.79
C PRO A 80 15.44 -5.99 -1.44
N PRO A 81 14.30 -6.46 -0.86
CA PRO A 81 12.97 -6.22 -1.40
C PRO A 81 12.72 -4.74 -1.71
N LEU A 82 12.04 -4.47 -2.82
CA LEU A 82 11.61 -3.12 -3.21
C LEU A 82 10.16 -2.91 -2.79
N GLY A 83 9.89 -1.83 -2.06
CA GLY A 83 8.52 -1.37 -1.86
C GLY A 83 7.94 -0.80 -3.16
N THR A 84 6.62 -0.88 -3.35
CA THR A 84 5.93 -0.36 -4.55
C THR A 84 6.26 1.11 -4.82
N SER A 85 6.39 1.92 -3.75
CA SER A 85 6.73 3.34 -3.84
C SER A 85 8.17 3.62 -4.32
N GLN A 86 9.05 2.63 -4.30
CA GLN A 86 10.44 2.75 -4.75
C GLN A 86 10.62 2.28 -6.21
N THR A 87 9.60 1.65 -6.78
CA THR A 87 9.65 1.15 -8.16
C THR A 87 9.46 2.28 -9.17
N ARG A 88 10.16 2.18 -10.30
CA ARG A 88 10.01 3.08 -11.45
C ARG A 88 10.03 2.23 -12.70
N ILE A 89 8.95 1.52 -12.98
CA ILE A 89 8.90 0.49 -14.02
C ILE A 89 8.80 1.14 -15.41
N PRO A 90 9.66 0.77 -16.39
CA PRO A 90 10.57 -0.39 -16.41
C PRO A 90 12.01 -0.15 -15.90
N GLU A 91 12.38 1.06 -15.52
CA GLU A 91 13.77 1.41 -15.16
C GLU A 91 14.26 0.78 -13.85
N ILE A 92 13.41 0.76 -12.82
CA ILE A 92 13.72 0.26 -11.48
C ILE A 92 12.68 -0.78 -11.08
N PRO A 93 13.09 -2.04 -10.84
CA PRO A 93 14.48 -2.51 -10.83
C PRO A 93 15.10 -2.67 -12.22
N ASP A 94 16.44 -2.55 -12.33
CA ASP A 94 17.16 -2.81 -13.58
C ASP A 94 17.01 -4.28 -14.00
N GLN A 95 16.54 -4.49 -15.24
CA GLN A 95 16.27 -5.81 -15.80
C GLN A 95 17.35 -6.29 -16.78
N SER A 96 18.40 -5.51 -17.02
CA SER A 96 19.38 -5.78 -18.08
C SER A 96 20.02 -7.17 -17.95
N ALA A 97 20.51 -7.53 -16.76
CA ALA A 97 21.11 -8.83 -16.50
C ALA A 97 20.11 -9.99 -16.64
N PHE A 98 18.87 -9.79 -16.20
CA PHE A 98 17.82 -10.79 -16.35
C PHE A 98 17.48 -11.01 -17.83
N LEU A 99 17.28 -9.94 -18.59
CA LEU A 99 16.94 -10.02 -20.01
C LEU A 99 18.06 -10.69 -20.81
N GLN A 100 19.33 -10.37 -20.50
CA GLN A 100 20.48 -11.04 -21.12
C GLN A 100 20.41 -12.56 -20.91
N ARG A 101 20.28 -13.02 -19.66
CA ARG A 101 20.16 -14.46 -19.36
C ARG A 101 18.92 -15.08 -19.98
N TRP A 102 17.80 -14.38 -19.97
CA TRP A 102 16.56 -14.83 -20.59
C TRP A 102 16.76 -15.07 -22.10
N PHE A 103 17.46 -14.15 -22.79
CA PHE A 103 17.78 -14.30 -24.21
C PHE A 103 18.79 -15.41 -24.49
N GLU A 104 19.72 -15.72 -23.57
CA GLU A 104 20.61 -16.89 -23.70
C GLU A 104 19.80 -18.20 -23.76
N PHE A 105 18.78 -18.34 -22.90
CA PHE A 105 17.86 -19.48 -22.95
C PHE A 105 16.99 -19.46 -24.21
N HIS A 106 16.49 -18.29 -24.61
CA HIS A 106 15.65 -18.14 -25.80
C HIS A 106 16.38 -18.52 -27.09
N GLN A 107 17.66 -18.14 -27.23
CA GLN A 107 18.46 -18.49 -28.40
C GLN A 107 19.11 -19.89 -28.30
N GLY A 108 19.12 -20.49 -27.10
CA GLY A 108 19.67 -21.82 -26.85
C GLY A 108 21.19 -21.88 -26.68
N TYR A 109 21.87 -20.74 -26.57
CA TYR A 109 23.32 -20.67 -26.34
C TYR A 109 23.71 -19.35 -25.67
N ARG A 110 24.90 -19.30 -25.07
CA ARG A 110 25.56 -18.06 -24.62
C ARG A 110 26.91 -17.90 -25.30
N ILE A 111 27.31 -16.66 -25.56
CA ILE A 111 28.60 -16.33 -26.16
C ILE A 111 29.56 -15.98 -25.02
N VAL A 112 30.71 -16.63 -25.00
CA VAL A 112 31.82 -16.33 -24.09
C VAL A 112 33.00 -15.88 -24.92
N HIS A 113 33.56 -14.72 -24.58
CA HIS A 113 34.79 -14.23 -25.18
C HIS A 113 35.97 -14.76 -24.37
N ASP A 114 36.86 -15.50 -25.01
CA ASP A 114 38.13 -15.92 -24.40
C ASP A 114 39.10 -14.75 -24.29
N ALA A 115 40.16 -14.91 -23.48
CA ALA A 115 41.23 -13.93 -23.34
C ALA A 115 41.94 -13.63 -24.68
N ASP A 116 41.91 -14.58 -25.62
CA ASP A 116 42.50 -14.46 -26.95
C ASP A 116 41.59 -13.71 -27.96
N GLY A 117 40.43 -13.22 -27.51
CA GLY A 117 39.44 -12.53 -28.35
C GLY A 117 38.55 -13.46 -29.16
N THR A 118 38.73 -14.78 -29.07
CA THR A 118 37.88 -15.76 -29.73
C THR A 118 36.52 -15.90 -29.05
N GLU A 119 35.45 -15.97 -29.85
CA GLU A 119 34.10 -16.24 -29.36
C GLU A 119 33.82 -17.74 -29.31
N ARG A 120 33.43 -18.24 -28.14
CA ARG A 120 32.91 -19.61 -27.97
C ARG A 120 31.44 -19.57 -27.64
N ARG A 121 30.66 -20.44 -28.30
CA ARG A 121 29.23 -20.62 -28.02
C ARG A 121 29.06 -21.82 -27.10
N ILE A 122 28.45 -21.60 -25.94
CA ILE A 122 28.10 -22.65 -24.98
C ILE A 122 26.61 -22.88 -25.08
N ALA A 123 26.19 -24.12 -25.36
CA ALA A 123 24.77 -24.47 -25.43
C ALA A 123 24.09 -24.26 -24.06
N VAL A 124 22.91 -23.65 -24.08
CA VAL A 124 22.09 -23.39 -22.90
C VAL A 124 20.75 -24.09 -23.10
N ILE A 125 20.49 -25.12 -22.28
CA ILE A 125 19.27 -25.92 -22.36
C ILE A 125 18.52 -25.79 -21.04
N GLY A 126 17.25 -25.40 -21.11
CA GLY A 126 16.36 -25.30 -19.98
C GLY A 126 14.99 -25.89 -20.26
N GLU A 127 14.11 -25.82 -19.28
CA GLU A 127 12.69 -26.16 -19.43
C GLU A 127 12.01 -25.30 -20.52
N SER A 128 10.88 -25.77 -21.04
CA SER A 128 10.11 -25.03 -22.03
C SER A 128 9.57 -23.73 -21.44
N PHE A 129 9.77 -22.61 -22.13
CA PHE A 129 9.24 -21.31 -21.70
C PHE A 129 7.71 -21.29 -21.55
N LYS A 130 6.99 -22.19 -22.25
CA LYS A 130 5.53 -22.39 -22.09
C LYS A 130 5.12 -22.88 -20.70
N ASP A 131 6.09 -23.37 -19.92
CA ASP A 131 5.92 -23.81 -18.54
C ASP A 131 6.56 -22.83 -17.53
N VAL A 132 7.32 -21.84 -18.01
CA VAL A 132 8.03 -20.85 -17.17
C VAL A 132 7.19 -19.60 -16.99
N SER A 133 6.82 -19.29 -15.74
CA SER A 133 6.12 -18.04 -15.43
C SER A 133 6.92 -16.81 -15.88
N PRO A 134 6.27 -15.79 -16.48
CA PRO A 134 6.93 -14.55 -16.88
C PRO A 134 7.74 -13.94 -15.73
N GLY A 135 8.97 -13.51 -16.00
CA GLY A 135 9.85 -12.90 -15.00
C GLY A 135 10.75 -13.90 -14.24
N PHE A 136 10.62 -15.19 -14.51
CA PHE A 136 11.59 -16.21 -14.08
C PHE A 136 12.39 -16.74 -15.26
N LEU A 137 13.60 -17.23 -14.98
CA LEU A 137 14.42 -17.93 -15.95
C LEU A 137 13.98 -19.41 -16.04
N PRO A 138 14.17 -20.09 -17.17
CA PRO A 138 14.01 -21.55 -17.22
C PRO A 138 14.91 -22.29 -16.23
N ARG A 139 14.42 -23.39 -15.65
CA ARG A 139 15.26 -24.37 -14.92
C ARG A 139 16.15 -25.13 -15.87
N THR A 140 17.38 -25.42 -15.45
CA THR A 140 18.25 -26.35 -16.18
C THR A 140 17.77 -27.80 -16.02
N LEU A 141 18.23 -28.70 -16.89
CA LEU A 141 17.86 -30.13 -16.81
C LEU A 141 18.20 -30.76 -15.46
N ASP A 142 19.34 -30.39 -14.86
CA ASP A 142 19.73 -30.90 -13.54
C ASP A 142 18.82 -30.38 -12.43
N GLN A 143 18.37 -29.11 -12.52
CA GLN A 143 17.41 -28.55 -11.57
C GLN A 143 16.03 -29.21 -11.68
N LEU A 144 15.60 -29.55 -12.91
CA LEU A 144 14.36 -30.31 -13.13
C LEU A 144 14.45 -31.71 -12.54
N ARG A 145 15.55 -32.43 -12.79
CA ARG A 145 15.81 -33.76 -12.22
C ARG A 145 15.85 -33.75 -10.69
N ALA A 146 16.41 -32.68 -10.11
CA ALA A 146 16.44 -32.46 -8.66
C ALA A 146 15.11 -31.98 -8.09
N GLY A 147 14.05 -31.79 -8.90
CA GLY A 147 12.74 -31.35 -8.44
C GLY A 147 12.71 -29.95 -7.86
N ARG A 148 13.65 -29.07 -8.21
CA ARG A 148 13.69 -27.70 -7.68
C ARG A 148 12.50 -26.89 -8.18
N ALA A 149 11.87 -26.14 -7.29
CA ALA A 149 10.82 -25.18 -7.64
C ALA A 149 11.40 -24.00 -8.44
N ASN A 150 10.62 -23.46 -9.37
CA ASN A 150 10.96 -22.24 -10.10
C ASN A 150 10.16 -21.07 -9.50
N ASP A 151 10.75 -20.40 -8.52
CA ASP A 151 10.13 -19.28 -7.80
C ASP A 151 11.10 -18.10 -7.66
N ALA A 152 10.64 -17.03 -7.01
CA ALA A 152 11.43 -15.83 -6.78
C ALA A 152 12.60 -16.04 -5.79
N GLN A 153 12.56 -17.09 -4.97
CA GLN A 153 13.60 -17.39 -3.98
C GLN A 153 14.80 -18.08 -4.63
N ARG A 154 14.62 -18.67 -5.81
CA ARG A 154 15.70 -19.32 -6.56
C ARG A 154 16.83 -18.34 -6.91
N VAL A 155 18.06 -18.73 -6.58
CA VAL A 155 19.29 -17.91 -6.72
C VAL A 155 19.44 -17.33 -8.13
N GLU A 156 19.12 -18.09 -9.17
CA GLU A 156 19.25 -17.61 -10.56
C GLU A 156 18.19 -16.56 -10.94
N ASN A 157 17.03 -16.56 -10.27
CA ASN A 157 15.98 -15.56 -10.46
C ASN A 157 16.24 -14.30 -9.65
N ARG A 158 16.88 -14.45 -8.48
CA ARG A 158 17.25 -13.35 -7.60
C ARG A 158 18.26 -12.44 -8.29
N PHE A 159 18.10 -11.14 -8.09
CA PHE A 159 19.14 -10.17 -8.43
C PHE A 159 19.37 -9.23 -7.26
N GLN A 160 20.65 -9.00 -6.99
CA GLN A 160 21.08 -8.07 -5.97
C GLN A 160 21.11 -6.67 -6.56
N ARG A 161 20.27 -5.77 -6.05
CA ARG A 161 20.38 -4.35 -6.37
C ARG A 161 21.47 -3.73 -5.52
N ARG A 162 22.26 -2.85 -6.11
CA ARG A 162 23.09 -1.91 -5.34
C ARG A 162 22.11 -1.03 -4.55
N ARG A 163 22.21 -1.01 -3.20
CA ARG A 163 21.39 -0.08 -2.39
C ARG A 163 21.63 1.32 -2.92
N LEU A 164 20.55 2.09 -3.05
CA LEU A 164 20.68 3.51 -3.39
C LEU A 164 21.26 4.20 -2.14
N SER A 165 22.20 5.13 -2.32
CA SER A 165 22.83 5.86 -1.20
C SER A 165 21.80 6.60 -0.32
N SER A 166 20.66 7.00 -0.88
CA SER A 166 19.53 7.57 -0.13
C SER A 166 18.82 6.58 0.83
N GLU A 167 19.07 5.27 0.70
CA GLU A 167 18.64 4.24 1.65
C GLU A 167 19.69 3.95 2.74
N GLU A 168 20.95 4.37 2.56
CA GLU A 168 22.05 4.16 3.51
C GLU A 168 22.05 5.19 4.65
N ASP A 169 21.52 6.40 4.42
CA ASP A 169 21.49 7.50 5.40
C ASP A 169 20.20 7.59 6.23
N ARG A 170 19.33 6.57 6.19
CA ARG A 170 18.26 6.47 7.19
C ARG A 170 18.82 5.73 8.40
N PRO A 171 19.21 6.44 9.49
CA PRO A 171 19.47 5.74 10.73
C PRO A 171 18.26 4.87 11.06
N GLN A 172 18.51 3.64 11.49
CA GLN A 172 17.53 2.85 12.22
C GLN A 172 17.27 3.55 13.56
N GLU A 173 16.68 4.74 13.52
CA GLU A 173 15.93 5.18 14.68
C GLU A 173 14.82 4.14 14.84
N PRO A 174 14.62 3.60 16.06
CA PRO A 174 13.52 2.71 16.33
C PRO A 174 12.25 3.47 15.97
N GLN A 175 11.72 3.19 14.79
CA GLN A 175 10.43 3.70 14.37
C GLN A 175 9.47 3.11 15.37
N GLN A 176 9.00 3.93 16.32
CA GLN A 176 7.98 3.51 17.27
C GLN A 176 6.87 2.89 16.44
N SER A 177 6.51 1.65 16.77
CA SER A 177 5.44 0.97 16.04
C SER A 177 4.21 1.86 16.09
N ILE A 178 3.40 1.88 15.03
CA ILE A 178 2.11 2.59 15.06
C ILE A 178 1.29 2.13 16.28
N GLU A 179 1.49 0.88 16.69
CA GLU A 179 0.92 0.28 17.90
C GLU A 179 1.47 0.93 19.19
N ASP A 180 2.78 1.22 19.26
CA ASP A 180 3.41 1.89 20.42
C ASP A 180 2.94 3.35 20.54
N VAL A 181 2.79 4.05 19.41
CA VAL A 181 2.25 5.42 19.39
C VAL A 181 0.79 5.44 19.82
N LEU A 182 0.00 4.45 19.39
CA LEU A 182 -1.38 4.29 19.83
C LEU A 182 -1.47 3.99 21.32
N ASP A 183 -0.60 3.11 21.84
CA ASP A 183 -0.57 2.78 23.27
C ASP A 183 -0.16 4.00 24.10
N SER A 184 0.83 4.78 23.68
CA SER A 184 1.18 6.06 24.35
C SER A 184 0.01 7.04 24.37
N LEU A 185 -0.68 7.26 23.23
CA LEU A 185 -1.83 8.17 23.18
C LEU A 185 -3.01 7.67 24.02
N LEU A 186 -3.21 6.36 24.11
CA LEU A 186 -4.24 5.77 24.98
C LEU A 186 -3.89 5.86 26.45
N GLN A 187 -2.60 5.81 26.80
CA GLN A 187 -2.11 5.99 28.16
C GLN A 187 -2.27 7.45 28.59
N GLU A 188 -1.86 8.40 27.75
CA GLU A 188 -1.96 9.84 28.00
C GLU A 188 -3.42 10.28 28.21
N ALA A 189 -4.35 9.75 27.41
CA ALA A 189 -5.79 10.00 27.57
C ALA A 189 -6.38 9.37 28.85
N SER A 190 -5.79 8.29 29.37
CA SER A 190 -6.22 7.66 30.63
C SER A 190 -5.77 8.49 31.84
N ASP A 191 -4.56 9.06 31.78
CA ASP A 191 -4.00 9.88 32.85
C ASP A 191 -4.72 11.25 32.95
N GLU A 192 -5.24 11.77 31.83
CA GLU A 192 -6.12 12.96 31.81
C GLU A 192 -7.53 12.69 32.41
N GLU A 193 -8.04 11.46 32.37
CA GLU A 193 -9.32 11.08 33.01
C GLU A 193 -9.19 10.85 34.53
N GLU A 194 -7.99 10.53 35.05
CA GLU A 194 -7.76 10.40 36.51
C GLU A 194 -7.58 11.77 37.19
N THR A 195 -6.92 12.73 36.53
CA THR A 195 -6.71 14.08 37.09
C THR A 195 -8.00 14.92 37.20
N THR A 196 -9.04 14.60 36.42
CA THR A 196 -10.35 15.26 36.51
C THR A 196 -11.22 14.72 37.66
N ASN A 197 -10.99 13.47 38.10
CA ASN A 197 -11.68 12.89 39.26
C ASN A 197 -11.03 13.31 40.59
N GLU A 198 -9.72 13.56 40.65
CA GLU A 198 -9.07 14.05 41.88
C GLU A 198 -9.40 15.53 42.17
N ALA A 199 -9.76 16.32 41.15
CA ALA A 199 -10.14 17.73 41.32
C ALA A 199 -11.60 17.94 41.77
N THR A 200 -12.44 16.90 41.77
CA THR A 200 -13.85 17.00 42.19
C THR A 200 -14.12 16.47 43.61
N GLU A 201 -13.13 15.85 44.28
CA GLU A 201 -13.28 15.35 45.66
C GLU A 201 -12.88 16.35 46.76
N ALA A 202 -12.39 17.55 46.39
CA ALA A 202 -11.93 18.57 47.36
C ALA A 202 -12.96 19.67 47.72
N ASP A 203 -14.15 19.69 47.11
CA ASP A 203 -15.13 20.79 47.27
C ASP A 203 -16.51 20.38 47.84
N GLU A 204 -16.69 19.15 48.34
CA GLU A 204 -17.97 18.68 48.93
C GLU A 204 -17.93 18.40 50.45
N GLU A 205 -17.07 19.09 51.21
CA GLU A 205 -17.14 19.12 52.69
C GLU A 205 -17.83 20.39 53.22
N GLN A 206 -19.04 20.72 52.74
CA GLN A 206 -19.82 21.80 53.36
C GLN A 206 -21.32 21.85 53.02
N ASN A 207 -22.06 20.72 52.98
CA ASN A 207 -23.51 20.77 53.25
C ASN A 207 -24.12 19.41 53.59
N ALA A 208 -24.15 19.06 54.88
CA ALA A 208 -24.90 17.91 55.36
C ALA A 208 -26.33 18.33 55.75
N THR A 209 -27.35 17.97 54.97
CA THR A 209 -28.74 17.83 55.46
C THR A 209 -29.52 16.80 54.63
N SER A 210 -29.71 15.62 55.24
CA SER A 210 -30.78 14.61 55.10
C SER A 210 -31.49 14.37 53.75
N MET A 211 -31.29 13.17 53.17
CA MET A 211 -32.32 12.17 52.78
C MET A 211 -31.63 10.85 52.34
N PRO A 212 -32.27 9.66 52.50
CA PRO A 212 -31.57 8.38 52.52
C PRO A 212 -31.31 7.81 51.12
N ARG A 213 -30.05 7.47 50.83
CA ARG A 213 -29.68 6.67 49.65
C ARG A 213 -30.12 5.22 49.86
N PRO A 214 -30.73 4.55 48.86
CA PRO A 214 -31.02 3.13 48.96
C PRO A 214 -29.70 2.37 48.99
N ARG A 215 -29.54 1.53 50.00
CA ARG A 215 -28.43 0.61 50.21
C ARG A 215 -28.36 -0.33 49.00
N ARG A 216 -27.49 -0.05 48.03
CA ARG A 216 -27.13 -1.03 47.00
C ARG A 216 -26.34 -2.12 47.70
N GLU A 217 -27.04 -3.22 47.95
CA GLU A 217 -26.48 -4.47 48.40
C GLU A 217 -25.32 -4.86 47.48
N ALA A 218 -24.12 -4.88 48.04
CA ALA A 218 -22.95 -5.46 47.42
C ALA A 218 -23.16 -6.98 47.39
N THR A 219 -23.82 -7.47 46.34
CA THR A 219 -23.91 -8.89 46.03
C THR A 219 -23.26 -9.16 44.69
N GLY A 220 -22.13 -9.87 44.72
CA GLY A 220 -21.66 -10.66 43.58
C GLY A 220 -20.28 -10.28 43.03
N LEU A 221 -19.22 -10.77 43.70
CA LEU A 221 -17.95 -11.26 43.12
C LEU A 221 -17.56 -10.71 41.74
N SER A 222 -16.99 -9.50 41.68
CA SER A 222 -16.34 -8.99 40.47
C SER A 222 -14.93 -9.57 40.36
N ARG A 223 -14.78 -10.62 39.56
CA ARG A 223 -13.47 -11.07 39.08
C ARG A 223 -12.79 -9.89 38.35
N PRO A 224 -11.50 -9.60 38.60
CA PRO A 224 -10.78 -8.59 37.82
C PRO A 224 -10.85 -8.97 36.35
N LEU A 225 -11.35 -8.04 35.53
CA LEU A 225 -11.53 -8.22 34.10
C LEU A 225 -10.19 -8.58 33.47
N THR A 226 -10.18 -9.58 32.60
CA THR A 226 -9.00 -9.88 31.80
C THR A 226 -8.74 -8.72 30.83
N ARG A 227 -7.48 -8.54 30.41
CA ARG A 227 -7.08 -7.45 29.48
C ARG A 227 -7.97 -7.36 28.23
N VAL A 228 -8.44 -8.50 27.73
CA VAL A 228 -9.34 -8.58 26.56
C VAL A 228 -10.75 -8.06 26.88
N GLU A 229 -11.28 -8.35 28.07
CA GLU A 229 -12.59 -7.89 28.51
C GLU A 229 -12.61 -6.38 28.79
N ALA A 230 -11.53 -5.84 29.36
CA ALA A 230 -11.37 -4.40 29.58
C ALA A 230 -11.33 -3.61 28.26
N VAL A 231 -10.63 -4.13 27.24
CA VAL A 231 -10.61 -3.52 25.89
C VAL A 231 -11.99 -3.57 25.25
N ALA A 232 -12.69 -4.70 25.34
CA ALA A 232 -14.05 -4.84 24.81
C ALA A 232 -15.06 -3.90 25.49
N GLN A 233 -14.91 -3.69 26.80
CA GLN A 233 -15.76 -2.76 27.55
C GLN A 233 -15.51 -1.30 27.14
N ARG A 234 -14.25 -0.86 27.08
CA ARG A 234 -13.90 0.49 26.59
C ARG A 234 -14.33 0.72 25.14
N ALA A 235 -14.31 -0.31 24.29
CA ALA A 235 -14.79 -0.22 22.92
C ALA A 235 -16.32 0.00 22.87
N ARG A 236 -17.08 -0.66 23.74
CA ARG A 236 -18.54 -0.48 23.87
C ARG A 236 -18.89 0.92 24.39
N GLU A 237 -18.20 1.38 25.43
CA GLU A 237 -18.42 2.71 26.01
C GLU A 237 -18.10 3.82 24.98
N ARG A 238 -17.01 3.69 24.23
CA ARG A 238 -16.69 4.60 23.11
C ARG A 238 -17.75 4.57 22.02
N PHE A 239 -18.23 3.39 21.65
CA PHE A 239 -19.29 3.26 20.64
C PHE A 239 -20.58 3.95 21.11
N THR A 240 -20.98 3.76 22.38
CA THR A 240 -22.16 4.40 22.95
C THR A 240 -22.02 5.91 23.07
N ARG A 241 -20.83 6.43 23.38
CA ARG A 241 -20.57 7.88 23.45
C ARG A 241 -20.65 8.55 22.06
N VAL A 242 -20.23 7.85 21.01
CA VAL A 242 -20.20 8.40 19.64
C VAL A 242 -21.53 8.18 18.92
N PHE A 243 -22.08 6.97 18.92
CA PHE A 243 -23.26 6.61 18.14
C PHE A 243 -24.54 6.50 18.96
N GLY A 244 -24.47 6.76 20.26
CA GLY A 244 -25.58 6.51 21.17
C GLY A 244 -25.74 5.04 21.52
N THR A 245 -26.69 4.79 22.40
CA THR A 245 -27.11 3.44 22.79
C THR A 245 -27.87 2.77 21.65
N ARG A 246 -27.96 1.43 21.70
CA ARG A 246 -28.69 0.67 20.69
C ARG A 246 -30.15 1.11 20.59
N GLU A 247 -30.76 1.42 21.74
CA GLU A 247 -32.14 1.89 21.85
C GLU A 247 -32.33 3.27 21.22
N GLN A 248 -31.31 4.14 21.23
CA GLN A 248 -31.33 5.44 20.55
C GLN A 248 -31.16 5.30 19.04
N ILE A 249 -30.34 4.36 18.57
CA ILE A 249 -30.15 4.12 17.13
C ILE A 249 -31.42 3.57 16.47
N GLU A 250 -32.22 2.81 17.21
CA GLU A 250 -33.48 2.22 16.74
C GLU A 250 -34.64 3.26 16.71
N GLN A 251 -34.43 4.51 17.16
CA GLN A 251 -35.44 5.57 17.07
C GLN A 251 -35.53 6.16 15.66
N ASP A 252 -36.74 6.45 15.21
CA ASP A 252 -37.02 6.96 13.85
C ASP A 252 -36.41 8.36 13.58
N ASP A 253 -36.08 9.12 14.63
CA ASP A 253 -35.46 10.44 14.58
C ASP A 253 -33.94 10.42 14.81
N TYR A 254 -33.32 9.23 14.86
CA TYR A 254 -31.87 9.11 15.03
C TYR A 254 -31.10 9.59 13.79
N GLU A 255 -30.37 10.70 13.95
CA GLU A 255 -29.42 11.16 12.96
C GLU A 255 -27.99 10.77 13.38
N SER A 256 -27.37 9.88 12.60
CA SER A 256 -26.00 9.48 12.90
C SER A 256 -25.04 10.67 12.82
N PRO A 257 -24.06 10.79 13.72
CA PRO A 257 -23.02 11.82 13.60
C PRO A 257 -22.26 11.74 12.27
N LEU A 258 -22.18 10.54 11.68
CA LEU A 258 -21.62 10.34 10.36
C LEU A 258 -22.42 11.04 9.26
N ALA A 259 -23.75 11.10 9.36
CA ALA A 259 -24.59 11.85 8.43
C ALA A 259 -24.20 13.33 8.42
N SER A 260 -23.89 13.93 9.58
CA SER A 260 -23.38 15.31 9.64
C SER A 260 -22.00 15.47 8.99
N VAL A 261 -21.12 14.46 9.12
CA VAL A 261 -19.77 14.47 8.52
C VAL A 261 -19.87 14.34 6.99
N PHE A 262 -20.68 13.41 6.50
CA PHE A 262 -20.91 13.22 5.07
C PHE A 262 -21.67 14.40 4.45
N GLY A 263 -22.65 14.97 5.14
CA GLY A 263 -23.36 16.16 4.69
C GLY A 263 -22.42 17.37 4.53
N ARG A 264 -21.54 17.59 5.51
CA ARG A 264 -20.49 18.63 5.40
C ARG A 264 -19.52 18.36 4.26
N ALA A 265 -19.12 17.10 4.05
CA ALA A 265 -18.22 16.73 2.94
C ALA A 265 -18.89 16.92 1.57
N GLU A 266 -20.17 16.55 1.45
CA GLU A 266 -20.95 16.71 0.22
C GLU A 266 -21.17 18.18 -0.11
N GLN A 267 -21.45 19.02 0.89
CA GLN A 267 -21.56 20.46 0.72
C GLN A 267 -20.24 21.07 0.21
N ARG A 268 -19.10 20.68 0.80
CA ARG A 268 -17.77 21.09 0.33
C ARG A 268 -17.49 20.64 -1.10
N TYR A 269 -17.85 19.41 -1.44
CA TYR A 269 -17.70 18.88 -2.79
C TYR A 269 -18.52 19.68 -3.81
N ARG A 270 -19.79 20.00 -3.51
CA ARG A 270 -20.65 20.81 -4.38
C ARG A 270 -20.12 22.23 -4.57
N GLU A 271 -19.60 22.85 -3.50
CA GLU A 271 -18.97 24.17 -3.56
C GLU A 271 -17.72 24.16 -4.46
N ALA A 272 -16.86 23.15 -4.32
CA ALA A 272 -15.69 22.97 -5.18
C ALA A 272 -16.09 22.74 -6.65
N GLU A 273 -17.09 21.90 -6.91
CA GLU A 273 -17.56 21.63 -8.28
C GLU A 273 -18.20 22.88 -8.93
N SER A 274 -18.90 23.71 -8.15
CA SER A 274 -19.41 25.01 -8.62
C SER A 274 -18.28 25.95 -9.03
N ARG A 275 -17.18 26.01 -8.28
CA ARG A 275 -16.00 26.84 -8.61
C ARG A 275 -15.30 26.38 -9.89
N ARG A 276 -15.16 25.07 -10.09
CA ARG A 276 -14.61 24.51 -11.35
C ARG A 276 -15.49 24.86 -12.55
N ARG A 277 -16.82 24.86 -12.38
CA ARG A 277 -17.76 25.26 -13.44
C ARG A 277 -17.75 26.76 -13.72
N SER A 278 -17.55 27.60 -12.70
CA SER A 278 -17.47 29.06 -12.87
C SER A 278 -16.11 29.54 -13.40
N GLY A 279 -15.10 28.67 -13.47
CA GLY A 279 -13.77 28.98 -14.00
C GLY A 279 -12.93 29.89 -13.09
N ASP A 280 -13.32 30.03 -11.83
CA ASP A 280 -12.70 30.94 -10.88
C ASP A 280 -11.60 30.20 -10.10
N THR A 281 -10.34 30.39 -10.50
CA THR A 281 -9.16 29.69 -9.94
C THR A 281 -8.32 30.56 -8.99
N VAL A 282 -8.82 31.75 -8.63
CA VAL A 282 -8.08 32.68 -7.78
C VAL A 282 -8.21 32.25 -6.31
N ALA A 283 -7.08 31.91 -5.69
CA ALA A 283 -7.03 31.60 -4.26
C ALA A 283 -7.41 32.86 -3.44
N PRO A 284 -8.25 32.74 -2.39
CA PRO A 284 -8.61 33.89 -1.56
C PRO A 284 -7.35 34.49 -0.92
N PRO A 285 -7.18 35.82 -0.90
CA PRO A 285 -6.06 36.46 -0.21
C PRO A 285 -6.14 36.16 1.30
N LEU A 286 -5.05 35.65 1.86
CA LEU A 286 -4.95 35.17 3.26
C LEU A 286 -4.55 36.26 4.27
N ASP A 287 -4.42 37.52 3.81
CA ASP A 287 -4.00 38.63 4.64
C ASP A 287 -5.18 39.16 5.46
N ASN A 288 -4.98 39.18 6.80
CA ASN A 288 -5.92 39.60 7.85
C ASN A 288 -7.02 38.62 8.29
N LEU A 289 -6.92 37.33 7.98
CA LEU A 289 -7.87 36.31 8.47
C LEU A 289 -7.44 35.66 9.79
N SER A 290 -8.40 35.32 10.64
CA SER A 290 -8.16 34.60 11.90
C SER A 290 -7.62 33.19 11.65
N ALA A 291 -6.96 32.59 12.66
CA ALA A 291 -6.38 31.25 12.53
C ALA A 291 -7.41 30.18 12.13
N SER A 292 -8.66 30.32 12.59
CA SER A 292 -9.77 29.44 12.21
C SER A 292 -10.17 29.60 10.74
N GLU A 293 -10.22 30.82 10.24
CA GLU A 293 -10.58 31.13 8.85
C GLU A 293 -9.48 30.70 7.88
N ARG A 294 -8.21 30.84 8.27
CA ARG A 294 -7.06 30.33 7.51
C ARG A 294 -7.09 28.81 7.39
N HIS A 295 -7.32 28.10 8.49
CA HIS A 295 -7.41 26.64 8.48
C HIS A 295 -8.59 26.14 7.62
N GLN A 296 -9.71 26.87 7.62
CA GLN A 296 -10.87 26.55 6.79
C GLN A 296 -10.59 26.76 5.29
N ILE A 297 -9.84 27.79 4.92
CA ILE A 297 -9.43 28.05 3.53
C ILE A 297 -8.36 27.07 3.06
N GLU A 298 -7.38 26.73 3.89
CA GLU A 298 -6.37 25.70 3.59
C GLU A 298 -7.02 24.34 3.36
N GLN A 299 -7.99 23.96 4.20
CA GLN A 299 -8.81 22.77 3.97
C GLN A 299 -9.66 22.88 2.70
N GLN A 300 -10.14 24.06 2.31
CA GLN A 300 -10.86 24.22 1.03
C GLN A 300 -9.95 24.10 -0.20
N ILE A 301 -8.67 24.50 -0.10
CA ILE A 301 -7.70 24.43 -1.20
C ILE A 301 -7.16 23.01 -1.38
N LEU A 302 -6.92 22.27 -0.28
CA LEU A 302 -6.41 20.89 -0.31
C LEU A 302 -7.32 19.88 -1.04
N TRP A 303 -8.60 20.22 -1.21
CA TRP A 303 -9.62 19.37 -1.82
C TRP A 303 -10.32 19.99 -3.05
N GLY A 304 -9.88 21.17 -3.50
CA GLY A 304 -10.42 21.92 -4.65
C GLY A 304 -9.96 21.40 -6.00
#